data_AF-A0A0F9G6A5-F1
#
_entry.id   AF-A0A0F9G6A5-F1
#
_cell.length_a   1.000
_cell.length_b   1.000
_cell.length_c   1.000
_cell.angle_alpha   90.00
_cell.angle_beta   90.00
_cell.angle_gamma   90.00
#
_symmetry.space_group_name_H-M   'P 1'
#
loop_
_entity.id
_entity.type
_entity.pdbx_description
1 polymer ?
#
loop_
_entity_poly.entity_id
_entity_poly.type
_entity_poly.pdbx_seq_one_letter_code
_entity_poly.pdbx_strand_id
1 'polypeptide(L)'
;MPFDNLRYRNYYFLINTTDGVFTAHIYLVEEFVYIDETLISPTQIKIDIEITNFNYSNDNSQLALITKLRSEGNYEERDVTLDEEEGYASEEKEVFIENGIYTGIFSWQETALVDGVEMPVVTNKLQFDDENHEWQMLLINYPRGNHIYHDPKVGIHVLRIHSGSQTSLLPFIITGTVISIVGVAVITGVIVKKKRRIIKW
;
A
#
# COMPACT_ATOMS: atom_id res chain seq x y z
N MET A 1 -19.84 36.56 -13.24
CA MET A 1 -20.47 35.28 -12.86
C MET A 1 -19.62 34.70 -11.75
N PRO A 2 -20.12 34.55 -10.51
CA PRO A 2 -19.33 33.92 -9.47
C PRO A 2 -19.37 32.40 -9.69
N PHE A 3 -18.20 31.77 -9.70
CA PHE A 3 -18.09 30.32 -9.59
C PHE A 3 -18.54 29.95 -8.18
N ASP A 4 -19.74 29.38 -8.08
CA ASP A 4 -20.24 28.81 -6.83
C ASP A 4 -19.26 27.75 -6.32
N ASN A 5 -19.02 27.79 -5.01
CA ASN A 5 -18.19 26.88 -4.25
C ASN A 5 -18.53 25.41 -4.56
N LEU A 6 -17.78 24.77 -5.47
CA LEU A 6 -17.69 23.32 -5.50
C LEU A 6 -16.95 22.90 -4.23
N ARG A 7 -17.71 22.51 -3.21
CA ARG A 7 -17.15 21.82 -2.04
C ARG A 7 -16.65 20.47 -2.52
N TYR A 8 -15.34 20.33 -2.68
CA TYR A 8 -14.69 19.03 -2.81
C TYR A 8 -15.18 18.10 -1.70
N ARG A 9 -15.79 16.96 -2.07
CA ARG A 9 -16.22 15.95 -1.11
C ARG A 9 -15.12 14.91 -0.97
N ASN A 10 -14.36 15.08 0.10
CA ASN A 10 -13.38 14.10 0.55
C ASN A 10 -13.94 13.44 1.81
N TYR A 11 -13.96 12.13 1.85
CA TYR A 11 -14.29 11.36 3.03
C TYR A 11 -13.00 10.93 3.70
N TYR A 12 -12.95 11.16 5.00
CA TYR A 12 -11.82 10.81 5.84
C TYR A 12 -12.32 9.89 6.95
N PHE A 13 -11.73 8.70 7.04
CA PHE A 13 -11.98 7.75 8.12
C PHE A 13 -10.70 7.55 8.90
N LEU A 14 -10.82 7.61 10.22
CA LEU A 14 -9.74 7.30 11.15
C LEU A 14 -10.09 6.01 11.86
N ILE A 15 -9.24 5.00 11.70
CA ILE A 15 -9.36 3.72 12.41
C ILE A 15 -8.13 3.57 13.28
N ASN A 16 -8.32 3.37 14.58
CA ASN A 16 -7.22 3.17 15.51
C ASN A 16 -7.45 1.94 16.38
N THR A 17 -6.35 1.34 16.84
CA THR A 17 -6.39 0.38 17.93
C THR A 17 -6.72 1.10 19.24
N THR A 18 -7.35 0.40 20.18
CA THR A 18 -7.76 0.99 21.46
C THR A 18 -6.59 1.47 22.33
N ASP A 19 -5.39 0.95 22.08
CA ASP A 19 -4.14 1.37 22.73
C ASP A 19 -3.43 2.50 21.98
N GLY A 20 -3.93 2.92 20.82
CA GLY A 20 -3.36 3.99 19.98
C GLY A 20 -2.04 3.62 19.28
N VAL A 21 -1.65 2.35 19.29
CA VAL A 21 -0.37 1.91 18.70
C VAL A 21 -0.43 1.88 17.18
N PHE A 22 -1.57 1.53 16.59
CA PHE A 22 -1.77 1.49 15.15
C PHE A 22 -2.96 2.36 14.76
N THR A 23 -2.75 3.20 13.75
CA THR A 23 -3.74 4.10 13.19
C THR A 23 -3.71 4.00 11.67
N ALA A 24 -4.88 3.98 11.05
CA ALA A 24 -5.06 4.07 9.61
C ALA A 24 -5.92 5.29 9.28
N HIS A 25 -5.36 6.20 8.47
CA HIS A 25 -5.98 7.37 7.90
C HIS A 25 -6.44 7.03 6.48
N ILE A 26 -7.74 6.85 6.29
CA ILE A 26 -8.29 6.40 5.02
C ILE A 26 -8.95 7.58 4.32
N TYR A 27 -8.48 7.89 3.12
CA TYR A 27 -8.98 8.97 2.29
C TYR A 27 -9.68 8.41 1.05
N LEU A 28 -10.94 8.79 0.88
CA LEU A 28 -11.74 8.51 -0.31
C LEU A 28 -12.17 9.83 -0.92
N VAL A 29 -11.95 9.97 -2.22
CA VAL A 29 -12.09 11.26 -2.91
C VAL A 29 -13.06 11.10 -4.09
N GLU A 30 -13.94 12.08 -4.30
CA GLU A 30 -14.88 12.06 -5.44
C GLU A 30 -14.25 12.70 -6.70
N GLU A 31 -13.14 13.42 -6.54
CA GLU A 31 -12.40 14.13 -7.60
C GLU A 31 -10.89 13.97 -7.38
N PHE A 32 -10.10 14.26 -8.41
CA PHE A 32 -8.64 14.32 -8.28
C PHE A 32 -8.24 15.35 -7.24
N VAL A 33 -7.49 14.94 -6.22
CA VAL A 33 -7.05 15.82 -5.14
C VAL A 33 -5.67 15.46 -4.66
N TYR A 34 -4.89 16.47 -4.29
CA TYR A 34 -3.59 16.26 -3.64
C TYR A 34 -3.78 16.07 -2.14
N ILE A 35 -3.21 15.00 -1.60
CA ILE A 35 -3.10 14.71 -0.17
C ILE A 35 -1.62 14.47 0.10
N ASP A 36 -1.00 15.35 0.89
CA ASP A 36 0.43 15.29 1.23
C ASP A 36 1.32 15.07 -0.01
N GLU A 37 1.17 15.97 -0.99
CA GLU A 37 1.90 15.98 -2.26
C GLU A 37 1.62 14.79 -3.21
N THR A 38 0.84 13.79 -2.77
CA THR A 38 0.39 12.68 -3.61
C THR A 38 -0.93 13.02 -4.30
N LEU A 39 -1.02 12.86 -5.62
CA LEU A 39 -2.29 12.98 -6.33
C LEU A 39 -3.12 11.71 -6.14
N ILE A 40 -4.33 11.84 -5.59
CA ILE A 40 -5.27 10.75 -5.43
C ILE A 40 -6.40 10.91 -6.44
N SER A 41 -6.59 9.88 -7.27
CA SER A 41 -7.70 9.83 -8.22
C SER A 41 -8.99 9.30 -7.58
N PRO A 42 -10.18 9.57 -8.16
CA PRO A 42 -11.45 9.04 -7.65
C PRO A 42 -11.57 7.52 -7.65
N THR A 43 -10.68 6.83 -8.37
CA THR A 43 -10.63 5.37 -8.44
C THR A 43 -9.58 4.77 -7.50
N GLN A 44 -9.00 5.58 -6.62
CA GLN A 44 -8.01 5.21 -5.63
C GLN A 44 -8.46 5.60 -4.22
N ILE A 45 -7.93 4.86 -3.24
CA ILE A 45 -8.04 5.12 -1.82
C ILE A 45 -6.62 5.21 -1.28
N LYS A 46 -6.30 6.32 -0.61
CA LYS A 46 -5.04 6.47 0.13
C LYS A 46 -5.26 5.98 1.56
N ILE A 47 -4.32 5.20 2.08
CA ILE A 47 -4.37 4.64 3.43
C ILE A 47 -3.05 4.98 4.11
N ASP A 48 -3.03 6.02 4.92
CA ASP A 48 -1.82 6.36 5.66
C ASP A 48 -1.80 5.60 6.98
N ILE A 49 -0.76 4.79 7.14
CA ILE A 49 -0.51 3.94 8.28
C ILE A 49 0.43 4.69 9.21
N GLU A 50 -0.04 4.90 10.44
CA GLU A 50 0.74 5.46 11.53
C GLU A 50 0.91 4.40 12.62
N ILE A 51 2.16 4.13 13.01
CA ILE A 51 2.50 3.25 14.13
C ILE A 51 3.25 4.05 15.17
N THR A 52 2.73 4.08 16.39
CA THR A 52 3.25 4.90 17.49
C THR A 52 3.57 4.06 18.72
N ASN A 53 4.77 4.22 19.26
CA ASN A 53 5.24 3.59 20.51
C ASN A 53 5.01 2.08 20.57
N PHE A 54 5.24 1.36 19.46
CA PHE A 54 5.12 -0.08 19.44
C PHE A 54 6.08 -0.73 20.45
N ASN A 55 5.56 -1.60 21.30
CA ASN A 55 6.37 -2.28 22.31
C ASN A 55 7.15 -3.46 21.69
N TYR A 56 8.33 -3.16 21.19
CA TYR A 56 9.26 -4.14 20.64
C TYR A 56 9.68 -5.18 21.68
N SER A 57 9.75 -6.46 21.27
CA SER A 57 10.10 -7.56 22.18
C SER A 57 11.57 -7.57 22.60
N ASN A 58 12.46 -7.06 21.73
CA ASN A 58 13.90 -6.91 22.00
C ASN A 58 14.52 -5.91 21.02
N ASP A 59 15.80 -5.59 21.17
CA ASP A 59 16.49 -4.58 20.34
C ASP A 59 16.63 -4.96 18.87
N ASN A 60 16.51 -6.24 18.52
CA ASN A 60 16.62 -6.73 17.16
C ASN A 60 15.26 -7.02 16.49
N SER A 61 14.13 -6.76 17.17
CA SER A 61 12.81 -6.94 16.55
C SER A 61 12.45 -5.76 15.66
N GLN A 62 11.81 -6.07 14.53
CA GLN A 62 11.26 -5.12 13.57
C GLN A 62 9.76 -5.35 13.37
N LEU A 63 9.12 -4.41 12.69
CA LEU A 63 7.72 -4.48 12.33
C LEU A 63 7.57 -4.82 10.85
N ALA A 64 6.52 -5.56 10.52
CA ALA A 64 6.07 -5.75 9.16
C ALA A 64 4.57 -5.48 9.08
N LEU A 65 4.14 -4.78 8.02
CA LEU A 65 2.75 -4.75 7.59
C LEU A 65 2.49 -5.98 6.73
N ILE A 66 1.44 -6.72 7.06
CA ILE A 66 0.97 -7.86 6.26
C ILE A 66 -0.21 -7.41 5.41
N THR A 67 0.00 -7.43 4.11
CA THR A 67 -1.05 -7.17 3.13
C THR A 67 -1.47 -8.48 2.52
N LYS A 68 -2.74 -8.84 2.70
CA LYS A 68 -3.34 -10.03 2.11
C LYS A 68 -4.20 -9.63 0.92
N LEU A 69 -3.83 -10.12 -0.26
CA LEU A 69 -4.42 -9.76 -1.53
C LEU A 69 -5.17 -10.96 -2.09
N ARG A 70 -6.47 -10.79 -2.39
CA ARG A 70 -7.30 -11.86 -2.93
C ARG A 70 -7.66 -11.57 -4.37
N SER A 71 -7.42 -12.55 -5.25
CA SER A 71 -7.85 -12.48 -6.63
C SER A 71 -8.01 -13.86 -7.29
N GLU A 72 -8.80 -13.92 -8.36
CA GLU A 72 -8.93 -15.09 -9.24
C GLU A 72 -7.74 -15.24 -10.21
N GLY A 73 -6.98 -14.16 -10.44
CA GLY A 73 -5.77 -14.17 -11.30
C GLY A 73 -4.48 -13.96 -10.51
N ASN A 74 -3.34 -14.05 -11.22
CA ASN A 74 -2.03 -13.84 -10.61
C ASN A 74 -1.71 -12.35 -10.53
N TYR A 75 -1.15 -11.92 -9.40
CA TYR A 75 -0.55 -10.60 -9.28
C TYR A 75 0.82 -10.56 -9.96
N GLU A 76 1.13 -9.40 -10.52
CA GLU A 76 2.46 -9.06 -11.03
C GLU A 76 3.02 -7.87 -10.22
N GLU A 77 4.34 -7.82 -10.06
CA GLU A 77 5.04 -6.73 -9.38
C GLU A 77 5.67 -5.79 -10.43
N ARG A 78 5.67 -4.49 -10.18
CA ARG A 78 6.32 -3.49 -11.04
C ARG A 78 7.10 -2.47 -10.21
N ASP A 79 8.32 -2.16 -10.68
CA ASP A 79 9.22 -1.17 -10.05
C ASP A 79 8.98 0.27 -10.53
N VAL A 80 8.17 0.48 -11.58
CA VAL A 80 7.78 1.81 -12.07
C VAL A 80 6.28 1.78 -12.31
N THR A 81 5.52 2.52 -11.51
CA THR A 81 4.04 2.49 -11.52
C THR A 81 3.44 3.34 -12.63
N LEU A 82 2.15 3.12 -12.95
CA LEU A 82 1.43 4.00 -13.89
C LEU A 82 1.33 5.44 -13.35
N ASP A 83 1.18 5.60 -12.04
CA ASP A 83 1.16 6.92 -11.40
C ASP A 83 2.51 7.64 -11.55
N GLU A 84 3.63 6.92 -11.48
CA GLU A 84 4.96 7.50 -11.75
C GLU A 84 5.15 7.87 -13.24
N GLU A 85 4.69 7.03 -14.15
CA GLU A 85 4.72 7.33 -15.59
C GLU A 85 3.90 8.58 -15.95
N GLU A 86 2.78 8.79 -15.27
CA GLU A 86 1.92 9.97 -15.44
C GLU A 86 2.37 11.20 -14.61
N GLY A 87 3.38 11.04 -13.74
CA GLY A 87 3.94 12.12 -12.90
C GLY A 87 3.07 12.47 -11.68
N TYR A 88 2.27 11.53 -11.20
CA TYR A 88 1.39 11.66 -10.03
C TYR A 88 2.00 11.13 -8.73
N ALA A 89 3.03 10.29 -8.84
CA ALA A 89 3.79 9.72 -7.73
C ALA A 89 5.28 9.63 -8.09
N SER A 90 6.11 9.27 -7.10
CA SER A 90 7.55 9.04 -7.28
C SER A 90 8.07 8.10 -6.20
N GLU A 91 8.97 7.19 -6.59
CA GLU A 91 9.58 6.18 -5.73
C GLU A 91 8.55 5.20 -5.16
N GLU A 92 7.66 4.72 -6.03
CA GLU A 92 6.54 3.86 -5.68
C GLU A 92 6.73 2.45 -6.24
N LYS A 93 6.31 1.44 -5.49
CA LYS A 93 6.18 0.06 -5.97
C LYS A 93 4.73 -0.36 -6.01
N GLU A 94 4.42 -1.23 -6.95
CA GLU A 94 3.05 -1.69 -7.18
C GLU A 94 2.99 -3.20 -7.36
N VAL A 95 1.95 -3.79 -6.79
CA VAL A 95 1.42 -5.06 -7.24
C VAL A 95 0.09 -4.83 -7.95
N PHE A 96 -0.06 -5.43 -9.12
CA PHE A 96 -1.23 -5.20 -9.96
C PHE A 96 -1.80 -6.51 -10.49
N ILE A 97 -3.06 -6.46 -10.87
CA ILE A 97 -3.72 -7.50 -11.65
C ILE A 97 -4.54 -6.89 -12.77
N GLU A 98 -4.42 -7.46 -13.96
CA GLU A 98 -5.19 -7.05 -15.12
C GLU A 98 -6.39 -7.98 -15.33
N ASN A 99 -7.56 -7.38 -15.58
CA ASN A 99 -8.76 -8.06 -16.02
C ASN A 99 -9.44 -7.25 -17.14
N GLY A 100 -9.07 -7.58 -18.38
CA GLY A 100 -9.56 -6.89 -19.56
C GLY A 100 -9.06 -5.45 -19.64
N ILE A 101 -9.94 -4.47 -19.37
CA ILE A 101 -9.63 -3.04 -19.43
C ILE A 101 -9.37 -2.42 -18.04
N TYR A 102 -9.48 -3.23 -16.99
CA TYR A 102 -9.30 -2.78 -15.61
C TYR A 102 -8.03 -3.37 -15.04
N THR A 103 -7.27 -2.53 -14.35
CA THR A 103 -6.09 -2.92 -13.60
C THR A 103 -6.32 -2.60 -12.13
N GLY A 104 -6.48 -3.63 -11.30
CA GLY A 104 -6.54 -3.46 -9.85
C GLY A 104 -5.13 -3.32 -9.29
N ILE A 105 -4.91 -2.38 -8.38
CA ILE A 105 -3.58 -2.06 -7.86
C ILE A 105 -3.56 -2.00 -6.34
N PHE A 106 -2.41 -2.38 -5.79
CA PHE A 106 -1.97 -2.00 -4.46
C PHE A 106 -0.54 -1.47 -4.60
N SER A 107 -0.32 -0.24 -4.19
CA SER A 107 0.97 0.42 -4.33
C SER A 107 1.42 1.10 -3.04
N TRP A 108 2.71 1.36 -2.90
CA TRP A 108 3.29 1.93 -1.68
C TRP A 108 4.62 2.61 -1.99
N GLN A 109 4.96 3.63 -1.19
CA GLN A 109 6.26 4.28 -1.29
C GLN A 109 7.40 3.34 -0.88
N GLU A 110 8.51 3.40 -1.61
CA GLU A 110 9.71 2.62 -1.29
C GLU A 110 10.37 3.05 0.03
N THR A 111 9.93 4.17 0.61
CA THR A 111 10.37 4.69 1.89
C THR A 111 9.19 4.92 2.85
N ALA A 112 9.49 4.88 4.14
CA ALA A 112 8.59 5.28 5.21
C ALA A 112 9.28 6.34 6.08
N LEU A 113 8.50 7.24 6.68
CA LEU A 113 9.01 8.21 7.63
C LEU A 113 9.15 7.52 9.00
N VAL A 114 10.37 7.31 9.45
CA VAL A 114 10.69 6.66 10.73
C VAL A 114 11.35 7.67 11.65
N ASP A 115 10.69 8.02 12.75
CA ASP A 115 11.11 9.04 13.71
C ASP A 115 11.46 10.39 13.01
N GLY A 116 10.73 10.72 11.93
CA GLY A 116 10.94 11.93 11.14
C GLY A 116 12.03 11.84 10.08
N VAL A 117 12.60 10.66 9.82
CA VAL A 117 13.61 10.42 8.79
C VAL A 117 13.09 9.43 7.75
N GLU A 118 13.17 9.78 6.47
CA GLU A 118 12.85 8.87 5.37
C GLU A 118 13.82 7.69 5.35
N MET A 119 13.27 6.48 5.44
CA MET A 119 14.05 5.25 5.50
C MET A 119 13.42 4.21 4.57
N PRO A 120 14.22 3.41 3.84
CA PRO A 120 13.69 2.44 2.90
C PRO A 120 12.92 1.33 3.62
N VAL A 121 11.80 0.92 3.03
CA VAL A 121 11.07 -0.29 3.45
C VAL A 121 11.54 -1.49 2.63
N VAL A 122 11.42 -2.69 3.20
CA VAL A 122 11.85 -3.92 2.51
C VAL A 122 10.66 -4.86 2.34
N THR A 123 10.39 -5.25 1.10
CA THR A 123 9.32 -6.19 0.78
C THR A 123 9.82 -7.61 0.56
N ASN A 124 8.98 -8.60 0.84
CA ASN A 124 9.17 -9.95 0.31
C ASN A 124 8.66 -10.02 -1.14
N LYS A 125 9.05 -11.08 -1.86
CA LYS A 125 8.31 -11.49 -3.06
C LYS A 125 6.93 -11.98 -2.66
N LEU A 126 5.92 -11.65 -3.46
CA LEU A 126 4.58 -12.21 -3.33
C LEU A 126 4.63 -13.73 -3.21
N GLN A 127 3.92 -14.24 -2.21
CA GLN A 127 3.82 -15.66 -1.89
C GLN A 127 2.35 -16.02 -1.70
N PHE A 128 1.94 -17.20 -2.17
CA PHE A 128 0.61 -17.71 -1.86
C PHE A 128 0.48 -17.96 -0.35
N ASP A 129 -0.70 -17.69 0.20
CA ASP A 129 -1.03 -18.04 1.57
C ASP A 129 -1.11 -19.57 1.70
N ASP A 130 -0.38 -20.14 2.66
CA ASP A 130 -0.31 -21.58 2.89
C ASP A 130 -1.69 -22.21 3.19
N GLU A 131 -2.63 -21.42 3.70
CA GLU A 131 -3.99 -21.85 4.04
C GLU A 131 -4.98 -21.65 2.88
N ASN A 132 -4.72 -20.71 1.96
CA ASN A 132 -5.61 -20.39 0.86
C ASN A 132 -4.88 -19.87 -0.39
N HIS A 133 -4.84 -20.68 -1.44
CA HIS A 133 -4.17 -20.35 -2.70
C HIS A 133 -4.82 -19.20 -3.50
N GLU A 134 -6.03 -18.74 -3.15
CA GLU A 134 -6.62 -17.52 -3.73
C GLU A 134 -6.04 -16.23 -3.13
N TRP A 135 -5.24 -16.36 -2.07
CA TRP A 135 -4.66 -15.25 -1.35
C TRP A 135 -3.15 -15.22 -1.59
N GLN A 136 -2.64 -14.04 -1.86
CA GLN A 136 -1.21 -13.77 -1.90
C GLN A 136 -0.85 -12.80 -0.77
N MET A 137 0.31 -13.00 -0.17
CA MET A 137 0.80 -12.26 0.97
C MET A 137 2.02 -11.43 0.58
N LEU A 138 1.90 -10.13 0.82
CA LEU A 138 2.97 -9.15 0.77
C LEU A 138 3.29 -8.69 2.20
N LEU A 139 4.57 -8.67 2.53
CA LEU A 139 5.13 -8.23 3.80
C LEU A 139 5.97 -6.98 3.53
N ILE A 140 5.57 -5.85 4.09
CA ILE A 140 6.34 -4.60 4.03
C ILE A 140 7.02 -4.41 5.38
N ASN A 141 8.34 -4.60 5.42
CA ASN A 141 9.14 -4.52 6.64
C ASN A 141 9.65 -3.10 6.86
N TYR A 142 9.44 -2.58 8.06
CA TYR A 142 9.85 -1.25 8.44
C TYR A 142 11.15 -1.28 9.26
N PRO A 143 12.04 -0.29 9.05
CA PRO A 143 13.07 0.04 10.02
C PRO A 143 12.44 0.30 11.41
N ARG A 144 13.22 0.03 12.46
CA ARG A 144 12.76 0.23 13.84
C ARG A 144 12.66 1.73 14.13
N GLY A 145 11.56 2.16 14.73
CA GLY A 145 11.36 3.53 15.23
C GLY A 145 10.26 3.60 16.27
N ASN A 146 10.17 4.73 16.97
CA ASN A 146 9.05 4.99 17.88
C ASN A 146 7.81 5.50 17.13
N HIS A 147 8.02 6.17 16.00
CA HIS A 147 6.96 6.66 15.13
C HIS A 147 7.27 6.25 13.69
N ILE A 148 6.31 5.59 13.02
CA ILE A 148 6.43 5.16 11.63
C ILE A 148 5.21 5.64 10.88
N TYR A 149 5.41 6.34 9.77
CA TYR A 149 4.37 6.74 8.84
C TYR A 149 4.66 6.18 7.44
N HIS A 150 3.66 5.58 6.81
CA HIS A 150 3.76 5.01 5.47
C HIS A 150 2.40 5.05 4.79
N ASP A 151 2.36 5.18 3.46
CA ASP A 151 1.20 5.72 2.78
C ASP A 151 0.72 4.88 1.57
N PRO A 152 0.43 3.58 1.76
CA PRO A 152 -0.04 2.73 0.67
C PRO A 152 -1.34 3.23 0.03
N LYS A 153 -1.48 2.91 -1.25
CA LYS A 153 -2.68 3.14 -2.05
C LYS A 153 -3.28 1.83 -2.52
N VAL A 154 -4.60 1.84 -2.68
CA VAL A 154 -5.35 0.79 -3.36
C VAL A 154 -6.27 1.43 -4.37
N GLY A 155 -6.41 0.83 -5.54
CA GLY A 155 -7.27 1.43 -6.55
C GLY A 155 -7.48 0.59 -7.78
N ILE A 156 -8.10 1.22 -8.76
CA ILE A 156 -8.35 0.66 -10.08
C ILE A 156 -7.92 1.69 -11.12
N HIS A 157 -7.04 1.29 -12.04
CA HIS A 157 -6.80 2.02 -13.27
C HIS A 157 -7.68 1.46 -14.39
N VAL A 158 -8.16 2.34 -15.25
CA VAL A 158 -8.83 1.96 -16.50
C VAL A 158 -7.83 2.17 -17.62
N LEU A 159 -7.40 1.09 -18.27
CA LEU A 159 -6.50 1.18 -19.42
C LEU A 159 -7.21 2.02 -20.50
N ARG A 160 -6.55 3.10 -20.95
CA ARG A 160 -7.08 3.95 -22.03
C ARG A 160 -7.17 3.12 -23.31
N ILE A 161 -8.37 2.62 -23.60
CA ILE A 161 -8.69 2.05 -24.92
C ILE A 161 -8.48 3.19 -25.92
N HIS A 162 -7.43 3.10 -26.72
CA HIS A 162 -7.23 4.03 -27.82
C HIS A 162 -8.45 3.93 -28.75
N SER A 163 -9.11 5.07 -28.96
CA SER A 163 -10.24 5.36 -29.86
C SER A 163 -11.66 5.07 -29.34
N GLY A 164 -12.40 6.17 -29.07
CA GLY A 164 -13.87 6.24 -29.22
C GLY A 164 -14.67 6.26 -27.92
N SER A 165 -15.13 7.45 -27.52
CA SER A 165 -16.25 7.72 -26.60
C SER A 165 -16.20 7.05 -25.21
N GLN A 166 -15.62 7.75 -24.23
CA GLN A 166 -15.79 7.44 -22.81
C GLN A 166 -17.17 7.93 -22.34
N THR A 167 -18.15 7.04 -22.25
CA THR A 167 -19.32 7.24 -21.38
C THR A 167 -18.90 6.88 -19.95
N SER A 168 -19.15 7.79 -18.99
CA SER A 168 -18.96 7.55 -17.56
C SER A 168 -19.63 6.26 -17.11
N LEU A 169 -18.85 5.29 -16.63
CA LEU A 169 -19.30 4.00 -16.09
C LEU A 169 -19.00 3.89 -14.58
N LEU A 170 -19.19 4.98 -13.83
CA LEU A 170 -18.75 5.06 -12.44
C LEU A 170 -19.53 4.27 -11.36
N PRO A 171 -20.61 3.47 -11.58
CA PRO A 171 -21.19 2.75 -10.44
C PRO A 171 -20.96 1.22 -10.39
N PHE A 172 -20.17 0.57 -11.25
CA PHE A 172 -20.21 -0.91 -11.35
C PHE A 172 -19.00 -1.73 -10.88
N ILE A 173 -17.92 -1.13 -10.35
CA ILE A 173 -16.71 -1.90 -10.00
C ILE A 173 -16.35 -1.75 -8.53
N ILE A 174 -17.23 -2.24 -7.65
CA ILE A 174 -16.89 -2.51 -6.23
C ILE A 174 -17.18 -4.00 -5.92
N THR A 175 -17.31 -4.85 -6.94
CA THR A 175 -17.63 -6.27 -6.75
C THR A 175 -16.45 -7.11 -7.22
N GLY A 176 -15.44 -7.29 -6.36
CA GLY A 176 -14.41 -8.32 -6.62
C GLY A 176 -13.19 -8.32 -5.72
N THR A 177 -12.61 -7.16 -5.42
CA THR A 177 -11.37 -7.09 -4.62
C THR A 177 -11.67 -6.71 -3.19
N VAL A 178 -11.70 -7.71 -2.31
CA VAL A 178 -11.62 -7.47 -0.86
C VAL A 178 -10.15 -7.41 -0.50
N ILE A 179 -9.60 -6.20 -0.38
CA ILE A 179 -8.27 -5.99 0.19
C ILE A 179 -8.46 -5.84 1.69
N SER A 180 -8.18 -6.94 2.40
CA SER A 180 -8.16 -6.95 3.86
C SER A 180 -6.76 -6.60 4.31
N ILE A 181 -6.57 -5.35 4.73
CA ILE A 181 -5.36 -4.96 5.47
C ILE A 181 -5.57 -5.40 6.91
N VAL A 182 -4.97 -6.55 7.26
CA VAL A 182 -4.87 -6.95 8.65
C VAL A 182 -3.46 -6.60 9.10
N GLY A 183 -3.32 -5.53 9.89
CA GLY A 183 -2.09 -5.21 10.58
C GLY A 183 -1.76 -6.29 11.60
N VAL A 184 -1.17 -7.40 11.16
CA VAL A 184 -0.65 -8.44 12.05
C VAL A 184 0.84 -8.17 12.23
N ALA A 185 1.24 -7.70 13.41
CA ALA A 185 2.65 -7.64 13.78
C ALA A 185 3.18 -9.08 13.92
N VAL A 186 3.73 -9.65 12.84
CA VAL A 186 4.36 -10.98 12.89
C VAL A 186 5.82 -10.83 13.33
N ILE A 187 6.14 -11.53 14.41
CA ILE A 187 7.47 -11.60 15.02
C ILE A 187 8.35 -12.50 14.15
N THR A 188 9.16 -11.92 13.26
CA THR A 188 10.24 -12.67 12.60
C THR A 188 11.57 -12.37 13.31
N GLY A 189 11.99 -13.31 14.18
CA GLY A 189 13.34 -13.30 14.72
C GLY A 189 14.35 -13.68 13.64
N VAL A 190 14.96 -12.70 12.97
CA VAL A 190 16.02 -12.97 11.99
C VAL A 190 17.30 -13.38 12.74
N ILE A 191 17.49 -14.69 12.94
CA ILE A 191 18.78 -15.23 13.40
C ILE A 191 19.77 -15.18 12.24
N VAL A 192 20.54 -14.10 12.13
CA VAL A 192 21.66 -13.99 11.19
C VAL A 192 22.78 -14.94 11.63
N LYS A 193 22.74 -16.19 11.18
CA LYS A 193 23.81 -17.17 11.44
C LYS A 193 25.01 -16.87 10.55
N LYS A 194 25.92 -16.00 11.01
CA LYS A 194 27.20 -15.69 10.35
C LYS A 194 28.05 -16.96 10.19
N LYS A 195 27.99 -17.59 9.01
CA LYS A 195 28.78 -18.79 8.67
C LYS A 195 30.24 -18.38 8.48
N ARG A 196 31.05 -18.42 9.55
CA ARG A 196 32.52 -18.30 9.45
C ARG A 196 33.06 -19.51 8.69
N ARG A 197 33.51 -19.30 7.44
CA ARG A 197 34.33 -20.26 6.70
C ARG A 197 35.67 -20.40 7.42
N ILE A 198 35.91 -21.57 8.01
CA ILE A 198 37.25 -21.97 8.46
C ILE A 198 37.96 -22.49 7.21
N ILE A 199 38.96 -21.74 6.73
CA ILE A 199 39.92 -22.21 5.74
C ILE A 199 40.90 -23.09 6.52
N LYS A 200 40.96 -24.38 6.19
CA LYS A 200 42.07 -25.25 6.60
C LYS A 200 43.15 -25.14 5.54
N TRP A 201 44.38 -24.84 5.98
CA TRP A 201 45.61 -24.99 5.22
C TRP A 201 45.94 -26.47 5.04
#